data_AF-A0A6P0IWC9-F1
#
_entry.id   AF-A0A6P0IWC9-F1
#
_cell.length_a   1.000
_cell.length_b   1.000
_cell.length_c   1.000
_cell.angle_alpha   90.00
_cell.angle_beta   90.00
_cell.angle_gamma   90.00
#
_symmetry.space_group_name_H-M   'P 1'
#
loop_
_entity.id
_entity.type
_entity.pdbx_description
1 polymer ?
#
loop_
_entity_poly.entity_id
_entity_poly.type
_entity_poly.pdbx_seq_one_letter_code
_entity_poly.pdbx_strand_id
1 'polypeptide(L)'
;MKSPNEKNKLALGTVQFGLPYGVANQQGQVSLEEANAILNQAWSAGIDTLDTAIAYGSSEQRLGDMGVNHWRVVSKLPSLPEGQTNLPVWVEQSLEDSLKRLNIDQLYGLLLHRPQDLLSSQGQTLYKSLCALKERGWVQKIGISIYGPEELEALVAEFEFDMVQAPFNVLDRRL
;
A
#
# COMPACT_ATOMS: atom_id res chain seq x y z
N MET A 1 23.11 20.26 -3.34
CA MET A 1 21.91 19.43 -3.16
C MET A 1 21.17 19.95 -1.95
N LYS A 2 19.91 20.38 -2.09
CA LYS A 2 19.13 20.83 -0.92
C LYS A 2 18.87 19.63 -0.03
N SER A 3 19.18 19.74 1.26
CA SER A 3 18.74 18.77 2.27
C SER A 3 17.21 18.76 2.31
N PRO A 4 16.52 17.61 2.26
CA PRO A 4 15.07 17.57 2.40
C PRO A 4 14.73 17.75 3.88
N ASN A 5 14.54 19.00 4.33
CA ASN A 5 14.20 19.31 5.72
C ASN A 5 12.73 19.72 5.90
N GLU A 6 11.86 19.42 4.93
CA GLU A 6 10.41 19.42 5.11
C GLU A 6 9.86 18.06 4.67
N LYS A 7 9.18 17.36 5.58
CA LYS A 7 8.48 16.11 5.25
C LYS A 7 7.41 16.44 4.21
N ASN A 8 7.53 15.90 2.99
CA ASN A 8 6.48 16.05 2.00
C ASN A 8 5.20 15.36 2.51
N LYS A 9 4.06 16.07 2.41
CA LYS A 9 2.75 15.60 2.85
C LYS A 9 1.93 14.98 1.72
N LEU A 10 2.47 14.95 0.50
CA LEU A 10 1.83 14.38 -0.68
C LEU A 10 2.46 13.03 -1.02
N ALA A 11 1.62 12.11 -1.46
CA ALA A 11 2.00 10.83 -2.04
C ALA A 11 1.32 10.68 -3.41
N LEU A 12 1.94 9.92 -4.31
CA LEU A 12 1.38 9.63 -5.62
C LEU A 12 0.65 8.29 -5.59
N GLY A 13 -0.65 8.30 -5.88
CA GLY A 13 -1.43 7.08 -6.10
C GLY A 13 -1.19 6.52 -7.51
N THR A 14 -1.02 5.20 -7.61
CA THR A 14 -0.52 4.54 -8.85
C THR A 14 -1.50 3.53 -9.46
N VAL A 15 -2.78 3.56 -9.07
CA VAL A 15 -3.78 2.60 -9.55
C VAL A 15 -3.96 2.63 -11.08
N GLN A 16 -3.93 3.83 -11.70
CA GLN A 16 -4.04 3.99 -13.16
C GLN A 16 -2.81 3.49 -13.92
N PHE A 17 -1.69 3.22 -13.23
CA PHE A 17 -0.56 2.57 -13.87
C PHE A 17 -0.87 1.09 -14.10
N GLY A 18 -1.71 0.47 -13.29
CA GLY A 18 -1.97 -0.95 -13.45
C GLY A 18 -3.23 -1.31 -14.23
N LEU A 19 -4.18 -0.38 -14.31
CA LEU A 19 -5.55 -0.62 -14.76
C LEU A 19 -6.16 0.64 -15.43
N PRO A 20 -7.18 0.48 -16.29
CA PRO A 20 -8.01 1.59 -16.78
C PRO A 20 -8.95 2.10 -15.68
N TYR A 21 -8.38 2.72 -14.64
CA TYR A 21 -9.11 3.15 -13.43
C TYR A 21 -9.55 4.62 -13.48
N GLY A 22 -10.64 4.97 -12.79
CA GLY A 22 -11.06 6.35 -12.53
C GLY A 22 -12.34 6.74 -13.28
N VAL A 23 -13.25 7.45 -12.59
CA VAL A 23 -14.59 7.81 -13.12
C VAL A 23 -14.51 8.67 -14.39
N ALA A 24 -13.52 9.56 -14.46
CA ALA A 24 -13.29 10.42 -15.62
C ALA A 24 -12.30 9.82 -16.64
N ASN A 25 -11.89 8.56 -16.49
CA ASN A 25 -10.90 7.96 -17.37
C ASN A 25 -11.52 7.59 -18.72
N GLN A 26 -11.06 8.24 -19.78
CA GLN A 26 -11.45 7.97 -21.16
C GLN A 26 -10.34 7.31 -21.99
N GLN A 27 -9.10 7.30 -21.48
CA GLN A 27 -7.90 6.90 -22.22
C GLN A 27 -7.39 5.51 -21.80
N GLY A 28 -7.95 4.93 -20.74
CA GLY A 28 -7.60 3.60 -20.25
C GLY A 28 -6.39 3.60 -19.32
N GLN A 29 -5.61 2.53 -19.36
CA GLN A 29 -4.40 2.40 -18.55
C GLN A 29 -3.29 3.30 -19.12
N VAL A 30 -2.60 4.03 -18.25
CA VAL A 30 -1.52 4.96 -18.63
C VAL A 30 -0.37 4.20 -19.30
N SER A 31 0.18 4.73 -20.40
CA SER A 31 1.32 4.11 -21.11
C SER A 31 2.60 4.07 -20.26
N LEU A 32 3.62 3.26 -20.61
CA LEU A 32 4.85 3.14 -19.80
C LEU A 32 5.71 4.38 -19.86
N GLU A 33 5.75 5.03 -21.01
CA GLU A 33 6.42 6.31 -21.19
C GLU A 33 5.77 7.40 -20.33
N GLU A 34 4.45 7.50 -20.35
CA GLU A 34 3.72 8.50 -19.57
C GLU A 34 3.79 8.24 -18.06
N ALA A 35 3.69 6.99 -17.63
CA ALA A 35 3.88 6.63 -16.21
C ALA A 35 5.28 7.03 -15.71
N ASN A 36 6.33 6.80 -16.50
CA ASN A 36 7.68 7.27 -16.20
C ASN A 36 7.76 8.81 -16.13
N ALA A 37 7.14 9.51 -17.07
CA ALA A 37 7.10 10.98 -17.06
C ALA A 37 6.43 11.53 -15.78
N ILE A 38 5.32 10.90 -15.36
CA ILE A 38 4.61 11.24 -14.11
C ILE A 38 5.52 11.02 -12.89
N LEU A 39 6.20 9.87 -12.80
CA LEU A 39 7.13 9.57 -11.70
C LEU A 39 8.27 10.59 -11.62
N ASN A 40 8.90 10.91 -12.75
CA ASN A 40 9.98 11.88 -12.81
C ASN A 40 9.53 13.29 -12.39
N GLN A 41 8.34 13.70 -12.83
CA GLN A 41 7.76 14.98 -12.44
C GLN A 41 7.42 15.02 -10.94
N ALA A 42 6.83 13.96 -10.40
CA ALA A 42 6.50 13.85 -8.98
C ALA A 42 7.78 13.93 -8.11
N TRP A 43 8.82 13.18 -8.48
CA TRP A 43 10.12 13.22 -7.79
C TRP A 43 10.77 14.61 -7.84
N SER A 44 10.75 15.26 -9.01
CA SER A 44 11.28 16.61 -9.19
C SER A 44 10.52 17.67 -8.37
N ALA A 45 9.23 17.43 -8.11
CA ALA A 45 8.41 18.23 -7.21
C ALA A 45 8.60 17.87 -5.72
N GLY A 46 9.49 16.94 -5.41
CA GLY A 46 9.84 16.50 -4.06
C GLY A 46 8.91 15.44 -3.47
N ILE A 47 7.97 14.88 -4.24
CA ILE A 47 7.12 13.75 -3.80
C ILE A 47 8.01 12.51 -3.77
N ASP A 48 8.01 11.81 -2.64
CA ASP A 48 8.91 10.69 -2.38
C ASP A 48 8.17 9.40 -1.99
N THR A 49 6.83 9.42 -2.01
CA THR A 49 5.98 8.33 -1.55
C THR A 49 5.04 7.87 -2.66
N LEU A 50 4.99 6.56 -2.89
CA LEU A 50 4.09 5.91 -3.84
C LEU A 50 3.07 5.07 -3.07
N ASP A 51 1.79 5.22 -3.39
CA ASP A 51 0.74 4.30 -2.96
C ASP A 51 0.35 3.39 -4.13
N THR A 52 0.48 2.08 -3.92
CA THR A 52 0.07 1.04 -4.85
C THR A 52 -0.70 -0.08 -4.12
N ALA A 53 -1.04 -1.13 -4.84
CA ALA A 53 -1.58 -2.37 -4.29
C ALA A 53 -1.40 -3.49 -5.32
N ILE A 54 -1.26 -4.73 -4.84
CA ILE A 54 -1.32 -5.92 -5.70
C ILE A 54 -2.62 -6.00 -6.52
N ALA A 55 -3.72 -5.47 -5.99
CA ALA A 55 -5.01 -5.42 -6.67
C ALA A 55 -5.05 -4.44 -7.85
N TYR A 56 -4.06 -3.54 -7.96
CA TYR A 56 -3.98 -2.56 -9.04
C TYR A 56 -3.33 -3.18 -10.28
N GLY A 57 -3.89 -4.27 -10.81
CA GLY A 57 -3.45 -4.90 -12.06
C GLY A 57 -1.94 -5.07 -12.18
N SER A 58 -1.32 -4.43 -13.18
CA SER A 58 0.12 -4.49 -13.43
C SER A 58 0.95 -3.40 -12.70
N SER A 59 0.36 -2.64 -11.78
CA SER A 59 1.01 -1.45 -11.19
C SER A 59 2.32 -1.78 -10.49
N GLU A 60 2.36 -2.79 -9.61
CA GLU A 60 3.59 -3.19 -8.92
C GLU A 60 4.71 -3.58 -9.91
N GLN A 61 4.40 -4.39 -10.93
CA GLN A 61 5.39 -4.80 -11.93
C GLN A 61 5.93 -3.60 -12.71
N ARG A 62 5.05 -2.72 -13.17
CA ARG A 62 5.47 -1.54 -13.93
C ARG A 62 6.30 -0.59 -13.09
N LEU A 63 5.96 -0.41 -11.82
CA LEU A 63 6.78 0.37 -10.89
C LEU A 63 8.17 -0.27 -10.73
N GLY A 64 8.26 -1.60 -10.62
CA GLY A 64 9.54 -2.30 -10.61
C GLY A 64 10.37 -2.12 -11.88
N ASP A 65 9.74 -2.20 -13.05
CA ASP A 65 10.38 -1.98 -14.35
C ASP A 65 10.92 -0.54 -14.50
N MET A 66 10.27 0.44 -13.87
CA MET A 66 10.68 1.85 -13.87
C MET A 66 11.76 2.18 -12.83
N GLY A 67 11.97 1.30 -11.85
CA GLY A 67 12.97 1.48 -10.79
C GLY A 67 12.50 2.43 -9.68
N VAL A 68 11.91 1.87 -8.63
CA VAL A 68 11.34 2.62 -7.49
C VAL A 68 12.07 2.40 -6.16
N ASN A 69 13.28 1.87 -6.18
CA ASN A 69 14.09 1.55 -4.99
C ASN A 69 14.39 2.76 -4.07
N HIS A 70 14.34 3.97 -4.59
CA HIS A 70 14.56 5.21 -3.83
C HIS A 70 13.27 5.85 -3.29
N TRP A 71 12.11 5.27 -3.61
CA TRP A 71 10.81 5.74 -3.16
C TRP A 71 10.40 5.06 -1.86
N ARG A 72 9.58 5.76 -1.07
CA ARG A 72 8.80 5.16 0.01
C ARG A 72 7.56 4.51 -0.57
N VAL A 73 7.63 3.20 -0.82
CA VAL A 73 6.50 2.45 -1.41
C VAL A 73 5.57 1.92 -0.31
N VAL A 74 4.29 2.28 -0.41
CA VAL A 74 3.19 1.69 0.36
C VAL A 74 2.42 0.75 -0.56
N SER A 75 2.30 -0.52 -0.18
CA SER A 75 1.45 -1.49 -0.87
C SER A 75 0.48 -2.14 0.12
N LYS A 76 -0.37 -3.03 -0.40
CA LYS A 76 -1.47 -3.65 0.35
C LYS A 76 -1.45 -5.15 0.13
N LEU A 77 -1.71 -5.92 1.19
CA LEU A 77 -1.91 -7.36 1.05
C LEU A 77 -3.12 -7.65 0.16
N PRO A 78 -3.10 -8.79 -0.58
CA PRO A 78 -4.30 -9.27 -1.25
C PRO A 78 -5.37 -9.62 -0.22
N SER A 79 -6.61 -9.74 -0.67
CA SER A 79 -7.69 -10.25 0.19
C SER A 79 -7.30 -11.62 0.73
N LEU A 80 -7.59 -11.87 2.00
CA LEU A 80 -7.34 -13.16 2.63
C LEU A 80 -8.11 -14.27 1.87
N PRO A 81 -7.45 -15.33 1.38
CA PRO A 81 -8.13 -16.44 0.72
C PRO A 81 -9.04 -17.18 1.68
N GLU A 82 -10.21 -17.60 1.19
CA GLU A 82 -11.11 -18.45 1.97
C GLU A 82 -10.42 -19.76 2.35
N GLY A 83 -10.57 -20.16 3.61
CA GLY A 83 -9.97 -21.39 4.12
C GLY A 83 -8.44 -21.34 4.28
N GLN A 84 -7.80 -20.17 4.20
CA GLN A 84 -6.37 -20.04 4.50
C GLN A 84 -6.10 -20.47 5.95
N THR A 85 -5.26 -21.50 6.12
CA THR A 85 -4.96 -22.10 7.43
C THR A 85 -3.60 -21.70 7.98
N ASN A 86 -2.67 -21.27 7.13
CA ASN A 86 -1.33 -20.86 7.53
C ASN A 86 -1.10 -19.39 7.16
N LEU A 87 -1.58 -18.50 8.04
CA LEU A 87 -1.46 -17.06 7.84
C LEU A 87 -0.02 -16.55 7.82
N PRO A 88 0.90 -16.98 8.71
CA PRO A 88 2.27 -16.49 8.67
C PRO A 88 2.95 -16.73 7.32
N VAL A 89 2.83 -17.95 6.77
CA VAL A 89 3.41 -18.29 5.48
C VAL A 89 2.76 -17.50 4.34
N TRP A 90 1.43 -17.35 4.37
CA TRP A 90 0.71 -16.59 3.33
C TRP A 90 1.06 -15.10 3.34
N VAL A 91 1.14 -14.48 4.52
CA VAL A 91 1.52 -13.07 4.68
C VAL A 91 2.94 -12.84 4.17
N GLU A 92 3.88 -13.70 4.55
CA GLU A 92 5.28 -13.64 4.11
C GLU A 92 5.39 -13.80 2.60
N GLN A 93 4.79 -14.84 2.02
CA GLN A 93 4.82 -15.07 0.57
C GLN A 93 4.17 -13.92 -0.22
N SER A 94 3.04 -13.39 0.28
CA SER A 94 2.35 -12.27 -0.36
C SER A 94 3.24 -11.03 -0.42
N LEU A 95 3.98 -10.74 0.66
CA LEU A 95 4.95 -9.66 0.67
C LEU A 95 6.12 -9.94 -0.27
N GLU A 96 6.73 -11.13 -0.22
CA GLU A 96 7.83 -11.49 -1.12
C GLU A 96 7.46 -11.28 -2.59
N ASP A 97 6.25 -11.69 -2.97
CA ASP A 97 5.82 -11.60 -4.36
C ASP A 97 5.60 -10.14 -4.77
N SER A 98 5.11 -9.29 -3.86
CA SER A 98 5.06 -7.84 -4.09
C SER A 98 6.46 -7.23 -4.22
N LEU A 99 7.40 -7.60 -3.35
CA LEU A 99 8.79 -7.13 -3.42
C LEU A 99 9.46 -7.56 -4.73
N LYS A 100 9.23 -8.79 -5.19
CA LYS A 100 9.71 -9.30 -6.49
C LYS A 100 9.16 -8.49 -7.67
N ARG A 101 7.85 -8.22 -7.69
CA ARG A 101 7.24 -7.38 -8.75
C ARG A 101 7.75 -5.94 -8.73
N LEU A 102 7.87 -5.36 -7.55
CA LEU A 102 8.38 -4.00 -7.35
C LEU A 102 9.89 -3.88 -7.53
N ASN A 103 10.61 -5.00 -7.58
CA ASN A 103 12.06 -5.06 -7.65
C ASN A 103 12.75 -4.20 -6.57
N ILE A 104 12.30 -4.37 -5.32
CA ILE A 104 12.84 -3.69 -4.12
C ILE A 104 12.97 -4.67 -2.95
N ASP A 105 13.81 -4.35 -1.98
CA ASP A 105 14.08 -5.23 -0.84
C ASP A 105 13.13 -5.02 0.35
N GLN A 106 12.43 -3.88 0.39
CA GLN A 106 11.61 -3.46 1.53
C GLN A 106 10.45 -2.57 1.10
N LEU A 107 9.30 -2.67 1.80
CA LEU A 107 8.25 -1.65 1.74
C LEU A 107 8.40 -0.60 2.85
N TYR A 108 8.07 0.65 2.53
CA TYR A 108 7.87 1.66 3.57
C TYR A 108 6.60 1.37 4.39
N GLY A 109 5.52 0.92 3.74
CA GLY A 109 4.28 0.56 4.41
C GLY A 109 3.59 -0.65 3.79
N LEU A 110 3.04 -1.53 4.62
CA LEU A 110 2.17 -2.62 4.22
C LEU A 110 0.81 -2.48 4.91
N LEU A 111 -0.26 -2.32 4.12
CA LEU A 111 -1.61 -2.17 4.64
C LEU A 111 -2.44 -3.43 4.42
N LEU A 112 -3.33 -3.75 5.36
CA LEU A 112 -4.44 -4.66 5.08
C LEU A 112 -5.49 -3.94 4.24
N HIS A 113 -5.82 -4.52 3.08
CA HIS A 113 -6.87 -3.99 2.21
C HIS A 113 -8.28 -4.25 2.77
N ARG A 114 -8.43 -5.29 3.60
CA ARG A 114 -9.66 -5.64 4.32
C ARG A 114 -9.38 -5.79 5.82
N PRO A 115 -9.56 -4.71 6.59
CA PRO A 115 -9.22 -4.72 8.01
C PRO A 115 -10.14 -5.61 8.86
N GLN A 116 -11.31 -6.00 8.33
CA GLN A 116 -12.28 -6.89 8.98
C GLN A 116 -11.72 -8.32 9.17
N ASP A 117 -10.71 -8.70 8.38
CA ASP A 117 -10.02 -9.99 8.54
C ASP A 117 -9.37 -10.12 9.93
N LEU A 118 -9.07 -8.99 10.59
CA LEU A 118 -8.57 -8.93 11.97
C LEU A 118 -9.63 -9.21 13.04
N LEU A 119 -10.92 -9.11 12.71
CA LEU A 119 -12.02 -9.44 13.62
C LEU A 119 -12.39 -10.94 13.57
N SER A 120 -11.74 -11.69 12.68
CA SER A 120 -11.92 -13.15 12.59
C SER A 120 -11.24 -13.89 13.74
N SER A 121 -11.55 -15.17 13.90
CA SER A 121 -10.86 -16.05 14.86
C SER A 121 -9.34 -16.15 14.62
N GLN A 122 -8.86 -15.79 13.42
CA GLN A 122 -7.45 -15.80 13.07
C GLN A 122 -6.81 -14.39 13.11
N GLY A 123 -7.55 -13.36 13.50
CA GLY A 123 -7.11 -11.97 13.43
C GLY A 123 -5.85 -11.66 14.22
N GLN A 124 -5.71 -12.22 15.43
CA GLN A 124 -4.49 -12.09 16.22
C GLN A 124 -3.27 -12.74 15.56
N THR A 125 -3.45 -13.86 14.86
CA THR A 125 -2.37 -14.51 14.10
C THR A 125 -2.00 -13.67 12.87
N LEU A 126 -2.99 -13.10 12.18
CA LEU A 126 -2.77 -12.18 11.06
C LEU A 126 -1.95 -10.97 11.52
N TYR A 127 -2.38 -10.30 12.59
CA TYR A 127 -1.69 -9.14 13.14
C TYR A 127 -0.25 -9.45 13.56
N LYS A 128 -0.03 -10.55 14.31
CA LYS A 128 1.31 -10.99 14.69
C LYS A 128 2.21 -11.26 13.48
N SER A 129 1.65 -11.77 12.39
CA SER A 129 2.40 -12.00 11.14
C SER A 129 2.87 -10.67 10.53
N LEU A 130 2.03 -9.63 10.55
CA LEU A 130 2.42 -8.28 10.10
C LEU A 130 3.51 -7.68 11.00
N CYS A 131 3.37 -7.81 12.32
CA CYS A 131 4.39 -7.35 13.27
C CYS A 131 5.73 -8.06 13.04
N ALA A 132 5.72 -9.37 12.81
CA ALA A 132 6.93 -10.15 12.53
C ALA A 132 7.66 -9.66 11.26
N LEU A 133 6.93 -9.28 10.21
CA LEU A 133 7.53 -8.68 9.01
C LEU A 133 8.19 -7.33 9.31
N LYS A 134 7.56 -6.52 10.18
CA LYS A 134 8.11 -5.23 10.63
C LYS A 134 9.37 -5.43 11.48
N GLU A 135 9.35 -6.36 12.43
CA GLU A 135 10.50 -6.71 13.28
C GLU A 135 11.70 -7.21 12.48
N ARG A 136 11.46 -7.99 11.41
CA ARG A 136 12.50 -8.44 10.47
C ARG A 136 13.01 -7.34 9.55
N GLY A 137 12.37 -6.17 9.55
CA GLY A 137 12.73 -5.04 8.70
C GLY A 137 12.34 -5.23 7.24
N TRP A 138 11.40 -6.11 6.90
CA TRP A 138 10.88 -6.25 5.53
C TRP A 138 9.84 -5.16 5.19
N VAL A 139 9.22 -4.60 6.23
CA VAL A 139 8.35 -3.43 6.13
C VAL A 139 8.72 -2.45 7.24
N GLN A 140 8.66 -1.15 6.99
CA GLN A 140 8.91 -0.14 8.04
C GLN A 140 7.66 0.16 8.86
N LYS A 141 6.49 0.08 8.23
CA LYS A 141 5.18 0.41 8.82
C LYS A 141 4.14 -0.63 8.44
N ILE A 142 3.22 -0.89 9.37
CA ILE A 142 2.03 -1.68 9.13
C ILE A 142 0.79 -0.83 9.35
N GLY A 143 -0.28 -1.14 8.63
CA GLY A 143 -1.51 -0.38 8.76
C GLY A 143 -2.72 -1.03 8.11
N ILE A 144 -3.79 -0.25 8.02
CA ILE A 144 -5.08 -0.69 7.51
C ILE A 144 -5.65 0.33 6.52
N SER A 145 -6.41 -0.16 5.55
CA SER A 145 -7.21 0.66 4.64
C SER A 145 -8.69 0.46 4.97
N ILE A 146 -9.36 1.48 5.49
CA ILE A 146 -10.75 1.43 5.96
C ILE A 146 -11.70 2.13 4.99
N TYR A 147 -12.98 1.74 5.01
CA TYR A 147 -14.05 2.42 4.27
C TYR A 147 -14.83 3.44 5.13
N GLY A 148 -14.84 3.26 6.44
CA GLY A 148 -15.56 4.11 7.39
C GLY A 148 -14.96 4.09 8.79
N PRO A 149 -15.24 5.11 9.62
CA PRO A 149 -14.70 5.22 10.97
C PRO A 149 -15.06 4.04 11.89
N GLU A 150 -16.20 3.40 11.66
CA GLU A 150 -16.68 2.25 12.44
C GLU A 150 -15.72 1.05 12.40
N GLU A 151 -14.99 0.87 11.30
CA GLU A 151 -13.99 -0.18 11.18
C GLU A 151 -12.77 0.09 12.06
N LEU A 152 -12.43 1.37 12.25
CA LEU A 152 -11.28 1.78 13.05
C LEU A 152 -11.55 1.58 14.54
N GLU A 153 -12.73 1.96 15.03
CA GLU A 153 -13.09 1.89 16.46
C GLU A 153 -12.93 0.49 17.04
N ALA A 154 -13.38 -0.54 16.31
CA ALA A 154 -13.27 -1.92 16.75
C ALA A 154 -11.82 -2.44 16.79
N LEU A 155 -10.95 -1.89 15.95
CA LEU A 155 -9.59 -2.41 15.77
C LEU A 155 -8.55 -1.72 16.63
N VAL A 156 -8.66 -0.42 16.86
CA VAL A 156 -7.68 0.34 17.67
C VAL A 156 -7.74 0.00 19.16
N ALA A 157 -8.79 -0.69 19.60
CA ALA A 157 -8.87 -1.22 20.96
C ALA A 157 -7.97 -2.46 21.17
N GLU A 158 -7.68 -3.22 20.11
CA GLU A 158 -6.95 -4.49 20.18
C GLU A 158 -5.59 -4.47 19.47
N PHE A 159 -5.40 -3.56 18.51
CA PHE A 159 -4.26 -3.53 17.60
C PHE A 159 -3.68 -2.12 17.48
N GLU A 160 -2.36 -2.04 17.29
CA GLU A 160 -1.63 -0.79 17.10
C GLU A 160 -1.13 -0.68 15.66
N PHE A 161 -1.49 0.40 14.97
CA PHE A 161 -1.09 0.63 13.57
C PHE A 161 -0.25 1.90 13.44
N ASP A 162 0.72 1.87 12.53
CA ASP A 162 1.51 3.06 12.17
C ASP A 162 0.77 3.97 11.18
N MET A 163 -0.17 3.39 10.42
CA MET A 163 -0.86 4.05 9.31
C MET A 163 -2.32 3.59 9.20
N VAL A 164 -3.19 4.56 8.89
CA VAL A 164 -4.57 4.32 8.48
C VAL A 164 -4.80 5.07 7.18
N GLN A 165 -5.27 4.35 6.16
CA GLN A 165 -5.74 4.93 4.90
C GLN A 165 -7.26 4.94 4.91
N ALA A 166 -7.88 6.10 4.67
CA ALA A 166 -9.31 6.26 4.78
C ALA A 166 -9.85 7.29 3.75
N PRO A 167 -11.11 7.17 3.30
CA PRO A 167 -11.70 8.11 2.37
C PRO A 167 -11.99 9.45 3.07
N PHE A 168 -11.45 10.54 2.52
CA PHE A 168 -11.75 11.89 2.98
C PHE A 168 -11.68 12.88 1.82
N ASN A 169 -12.69 13.74 1.69
CA ASN A 169 -12.66 14.88 0.79
C ASN A 169 -13.65 15.96 1.25
N VAL A 170 -13.77 17.05 0.49
CA VAL A 170 -14.66 18.15 0.88
C VAL A 170 -16.14 17.73 1.00
N LEU A 171 -16.56 16.70 0.25
CA LEU A 171 -17.92 16.14 0.19
C LEU A 171 -18.12 14.95 1.13
N ASP A 172 -17.06 14.24 1.51
CA ASP A 172 -17.10 13.10 2.44
C ASP A 172 -16.18 13.35 3.64
N ARG A 173 -16.80 13.66 4.78
CA ARG A 173 -16.17 14.04 6.06
C ARG A 173 -16.66 13.19 7.22
N ARG A 174 -16.96 11.92 6.96
CA ARG A 174 -17.48 11.00 7.99
C ARG A 174 -16.44 10.61 9.04
N LEU A 175 -15.14 10.76 8.72
CA LEU A 175 -14.01 10.61 9.64
C LEU A 175 -13.86 11.80 10.58
#